data_AF-A0A2N2A4C8-F1
#
_entry.id   AF-A0A2N2A4C8-F1
#
_cell.length_a   1.000
_cell.length_b   1.000
_cell.length_c   1.000
_cell.angle_alpha   90.00
_cell.angle_beta   90.00
_cell.angle_gamma   90.00
#
_symmetry.space_group_name_H-M   'P 1'
#
loop_
_entity.id
_entity.type
_entity.pdbx_description
1 polymer ?
#
loop_
_entity_poly.entity_id
_entity_poly.type
_entity_poly.pdbx_seq_one_letter_code
_entity_poly.pdbx_strand_id
1 'polypeptide(L)'
;MENITNLASEKKLASKTVFLVLIVVFIIGLVLTLSSTSIGISAGRAALMNNNGSMDTMMYEYIMSNTALSYSIVGAILALISGVGALLAGFAAYKKKS
;
A
#
# COMPACT_ATOMS: atom_id res chain seq x y z
N MET A 1 -16.10 33.91 20.24
CA MET A 1 -16.78 32.92 19.35
C MET A 1 -15.95 32.56 18.11
N GLU A 2 -14.84 33.23 17.83
CA GLU A 2 -13.97 32.98 16.66
C GLU A 2 -13.10 31.70 16.75
N ASN A 3 -12.83 31.23 17.98
CA ASN A 3 -11.98 30.06 18.23
C ASN A 3 -12.69 28.73 17.86
N ILE A 4 -13.97 28.61 18.21
CA ILE A 4 -14.80 27.41 17.94
C ILE A 4 -15.11 27.20 16.46
N THR A 5 -15.21 28.27 15.66
CA THR A 5 -15.42 28.19 14.20
C THR A 5 -14.15 27.76 13.46
N ASN A 6 -12.97 28.23 13.89
CA ASN A 6 -11.67 27.79 13.35
C ASN A 6 -11.41 26.30 13.63
N LEU A 7 -11.59 25.85 14.87
CA LEU A 7 -11.46 24.44 15.26
C LEU A 7 -12.38 23.50 14.45
N ALA A 8 -13.60 23.94 14.14
CA ALA A 8 -14.54 23.16 13.35
C ALA A 8 -14.13 23.06 11.87
N SER A 9 -13.58 24.14 11.31
CA SER A 9 -13.05 24.20 9.94
C SER A 9 -11.82 23.29 9.78
N GLU A 10 -10.87 23.38 10.70
CA GLU A 10 -9.63 22.57 10.69
C GLU A 10 -9.91 21.07 10.82
N LYS A 11 -10.82 20.67 11.72
CA LYS A 11 -11.24 19.26 11.86
C LYS A 11 -11.90 18.72 10.59
N LYS A 12 -12.65 19.55 9.87
CA LYS A 12 -13.34 19.18 8.63
C LYS A 12 -12.37 19.06 7.46
N LEU A 13 -11.38 19.95 7.39
CA LEU A 13 -10.29 19.88 6.40
C LEU A 13 -9.39 18.67 6.66
N ALA A 14 -8.96 18.46 7.90
CA ALA A 14 -8.14 17.31 8.30
C ALA A 14 -8.81 15.97 7.98
N SER A 15 -10.11 15.82 8.25
CA SER A 15 -10.86 14.61 7.89
C SER A 15 -10.86 14.32 6.39
N LYS A 16 -10.98 15.36 5.55
CA LYS A 16 -10.98 15.24 4.09
C LYS A 16 -9.58 14.88 3.57
N THR A 17 -8.54 15.49 4.13
CA THR A 17 -7.13 15.18 3.81
C THR A 17 -6.78 13.75 4.21
N VAL A 18 -7.15 13.31 5.41
CA VAL A 18 -6.88 11.93 5.89
C VAL A 18 -7.57 10.91 4.99
N PHE A 19 -8.82 11.15 4.57
CA PHE A 19 -9.52 10.27 3.64
C PHE A 19 -8.82 10.18 2.28
N LEU A 20 -8.33 11.30 1.75
CA LEU A 20 -7.60 11.34 0.48
C LEU A 20 -6.26 10.60 0.58
N VAL A 21 -5.51 10.81 1.67
CA VAL A 21 -4.27 10.08 1.94
C VAL A 21 -4.51 8.58 2.01
N LEU A 22 -5.57 8.13 2.69
CA LEU A 22 -5.90 6.70 2.78
C LEU A 22 -6.20 6.08 1.40
N ILE A 23 -6.88 6.80 0.51
CA ILE A 23 -7.11 6.34 -0.87
C ILE A 23 -5.79 6.22 -1.64
N VAL A 24 -4.89 7.20 -1.52
CA VAL A 24 -3.59 7.15 -2.21
C VAL A 24 -2.76 5.97 -1.70
N VAL A 25 -2.69 5.77 -0.38
CA VAL A 25 -1.99 4.64 0.23
C VAL A 25 -2.62 3.30 -0.19
N PHE A 26 -3.94 3.24 -0.35
CA PHE A 26 -4.64 2.07 -0.85
C PHE A 26 -4.23 1.70 -2.28
N ILE A 27 -4.18 2.69 -3.17
CA ILE A 27 -3.72 2.48 -4.56
C ILE A 27 -2.27 2.02 -4.57
N ILE A 28 -1.40 2.62 -3.75
CA ILE A 28 0.01 2.19 -3.63
C ILE A 28 0.09 0.73 -3.16
N GLY A 29 -0.66 0.35 -2.12
CA GLY A 29 -0.72 -1.03 -1.61
C GLY A 29 -1.16 -2.02 -2.69
N LEU A 30 -2.21 -1.70 -3.44
CA LEU A 30 -2.69 -2.52 -4.57
C LEU A 30 -1.64 -2.68 -5.67
N VAL A 31 -0.99 -1.58 -6.07
CA VAL A 31 0.06 -1.61 -7.09
C VAL A 31 1.23 -2.47 -6.63
N LEU A 32 1.63 -2.40 -5.36
CA LEU A 32 2.67 -3.27 -4.79
C LEU A 32 2.27 -4.74 -4.82
N THR A 33 1.03 -5.06 -4.44
CA THR A 33 0.54 -6.44 -4.45
C THR A 33 0.48 -7.01 -5.86
N LEU A 34 -0.08 -6.27 -6.81
CA LEU A 34 -0.23 -6.71 -8.19
C LEU A 34 1.11 -6.76 -8.94
N SER A 35 2.05 -5.88 -8.60
CA SER A 35 3.38 -5.83 -9.24
C SER A 35 4.39 -6.77 -8.57
N SER A 36 4.01 -7.43 -7.48
CA SER A 36 4.90 -8.29 -6.67
C SER A 36 5.59 -9.39 -7.49
N THR A 37 4.85 -10.04 -8.41
CA THR A 37 5.40 -11.05 -9.33
C THR A 37 6.46 -10.46 -10.27
N SER A 38 6.22 -9.25 -10.80
CA SER A 38 7.17 -8.57 -11.69
C SER A 38 8.44 -8.15 -10.94
N ILE A 39 8.31 -7.70 -9.69
CA ILE A 39 9.44 -7.35 -8.81
C ILE A 39 10.26 -8.60 -8.49
N GLY A 40 9.61 -9.73 -8.18
CA GLY A 40 10.28 -11.00 -7.94
C GLY A 40 11.07 -11.49 -9.14
N ILE A 41 10.50 -11.42 -10.35
CA ILE A 41 11.19 -11.82 -11.59
C ILE A 41 12.42 -10.93 -11.83
N SER A 42 12.30 -9.62 -11.60
CA SER A 42 13.42 -8.68 -11.73
C SER A 42 14.54 -8.98 -10.73
N ALA A 43 14.20 -9.25 -9.47
CA ALA A 43 15.16 -9.63 -8.43
C ALA A 43 15.86 -10.96 -8.73
N GLY A 44 15.12 -11.95 -9.22
CA GLY A 44 15.67 -13.23 -9.69
C GLY A 44 16.68 -13.02 -10.82
N ARG A 45 16.32 -12.23 -11.84
CA ARG A 45 17.22 -11.89 -12.95
C ARG A 45 18.48 -11.15 -12.50
N ALA A 46 18.36 -10.20 -11.56
CA ALA A 46 19.50 -9.51 -10.99
C ALA A 46 20.44 -10.48 -10.26
N ALA A 47 19.89 -11.41 -9.47
CA ALA A 47 20.69 -12.45 -8.80
C ALA A 47 21.37 -13.40 -9.81
N LEU A 48 20.70 -13.75 -10.91
CA LEU A 48 21.27 -14.58 -11.98
C LEU A 48 22.43 -13.86 -12.68
N MET A 49 22.26 -12.57 -13.01
CA MET A 49 23.31 -11.75 -13.63
C MET A 49 24.51 -11.55 -12.69
N ASN A 50 24.28 -11.45 -11.38
CA ASN A 50 25.33 -11.30 -10.38
C ASN A 50 26.11 -12.61 -10.13
N ASN A 51 25.59 -13.76 -10.56
CA ASN A 51 26.26 -15.07 -10.54
C ASN A 51 26.78 -15.47 -11.94
N ASN A 52 27.17 -14.50 -12.77
CA ASN A 52 27.68 -14.71 -14.14
C ASN A 52 26.73 -15.51 -15.06
N GLY A 53 25.42 -15.48 -14.79
CA GLY A 53 24.42 -16.25 -15.54
C GLY A 53 24.31 -17.72 -15.12
N SER A 54 25.08 -18.17 -14.12
CA SER A 54 25.06 -19.53 -13.59
C SER A 54 24.56 -19.51 -12.15
N MET A 55 23.28 -19.76 -11.96
CA MET A 55 22.68 -19.92 -10.64
C MET A 55 21.85 -21.20 -10.64
N ASP A 56 21.91 -21.96 -9.55
CA ASP A 56 21.05 -23.11 -9.35
C ASP A 56 19.58 -22.68 -9.49
N THR A 57 18.83 -23.37 -10.35
CA THR A 57 17.41 -23.09 -10.63
C THR A 57 16.58 -23.08 -9.35
N MET A 58 16.89 -23.94 -8.38
CA MET A 58 16.23 -23.97 -7.07
C MET A 58 16.45 -22.68 -6.29
N MET A 59 17.67 -22.12 -6.35
CA MET A 59 18.02 -20.87 -5.66
C MET A 59 17.43 -19.65 -6.38
N TYR A 60 17.31 -19.70 -7.71
CA TYR A 60 16.63 -18.68 -8.51
C TYR A 60 15.14 -18.59 -8.19
N GLU A 61 14.46 -19.73 -8.20
CA GLU A 61 13.04 -19.78 -7.87
C GLU A 61 12.77 -19.38 -6.41
N TYR A 62 13.66 -19.75 -5.48
CA TYR A 62 13.56 -19.32 -4.09
C TYR A 62 13.65 -17.80 -3.94
N ILE A 63 14.68 -17.16 -4.54
CA ILE A 63 14.84 -15.70 -4.46
C ILE A 63 13.66 -14.99 -5.13
N MET A 64 13.24 -15.45 -6.30
CA MET A 64 12.11 -14.88 -7.04
C MET A 64 10.81 -14.97 -6.24
N SER A 65 10.46 -16.16 -5.75
CA SER A 65 9.22 -16.43 -5.04
C SER A 65 9.19 -15.74 -3.67
N ASN A 66 10.26 -15.84 -2.88
CA ASN A 66 10.34 -15.22 -1.56
C ASN A 66 10.28 -13.69 -1.65
N THR A 67 10.95 -13.10 -2.66
CA THR A 67 10.88 -11.66 -2.91
C THR A 67 9.47 -11.24 -3.35
N ALA A 68 8.88 -11.91 -4.34
CA ALA A 68 7.52 -11.62 -4.78
C ALA A 68 6.52 -11.71 -3.62
N LEU A 69 6.61 -12.77 -2.81
CA LEU A 69 5.69 -13.02 -1.72
C LEU A 69 5.83 -11.96 -0.62
N SER A 70 7.04 -11.51 -0.31
CA SER A 70 7.30 -10.41 0.64
C SER A 70 6.64 -9.10 0.19
N TYR A 71 6.84 -8.69 -1.06
CA TYR A 71 6.22 -7.47 -1.60
C TYR A 71 4.69 -7.60 -1.69
N SER A 72 4.18 -8.79 -2.01
CA SER A 72 2.74 -9.08 -2.05
C SER A 72 2.09 -8.93 -0.67
N ILE A 73 2.71 -9.49 0.37
CA ILE A 73 2.22 -9.41 1.76
C ILE A 73 2.22 -7.95 2.23
N VAL A 74 3.31 -7.22 2.02
CA VAL A 74 3.41 -5.81 2.43
C VAL A 74 2.35 -4.97 1.72
N GLY A 75 2.20 -5.13 0.40
CA GLY A 75 1.16 -4.45 -0.37
C GLY A 75 -0.24 -4.78 0.13
N ALA A 76 -0.49 -6.06 0.47
CA ALA A 76 -1.79 -6.53 0.93
C ALA A 76 -2.14 -5.94 2.31
N ILE A 77 -1.18 -5.90 3.24
CA ILE A 77 -1.37 -5.28 4.56
C ILE A 77 -1.65 -3.78 4.40
N LEU A 78 -0.89 -3.08 3.56
CA LEU A 78 -1.13 -1.65 3.28
C LEU A 78 -2.53 -1.44 2.71
N ALA A 79 -2.93 -2.22 1.72
CA ALA A 79 -4.25 -2.12 1.10
C ALA A 79 -5.39 -2.42 2.09
N LEU A 80 -5.22 -3.40 2.98
CA LEU A 80 -6.23 -3.71 3.99
C LEU A 80 -6.38 -2.59 5.02
N ILE A 81 -5.27 -2.12 5.60
CA ILE A 81 -5.32 -1.06 6.63
C ILE A 81 -5.87 0.24 6.03
N SER A 82 -5.38 0.64 4.86
CA SER A 82 -5.81 1.86 4.20
C SER A 82 -7.24 1.78 3.67
N GLY A 83 -7.65 0.64 3.11
CA GLY A 83 -9.01 0.40 2.62
C GLY A 83 -10.04 0.41 3.75
N VAL A 84 -9.77 -0.31 4.84
CA VAL A 84 -10.63 -0.30 6.03
C VAL A 84 -10.67 1.10 6.66
N GLY A 85 -9.51 1.76 6.76
CA GLY A 85 -9.43 3.13 7.25
C GLY A 85 -10.25 4.11 6.41
N ALA A 86 -10.19 4.01 5.08
CA ALA A 86 -10.96 4.84 4.17
C ALA A 86 -12.46 4.59 4.34
N LEU A 87 -12.89 3.32 4.44
CA LEU A 87 -14.29 2.97 4.67
C LEU A 87 -14.83 3.55 6.00
N LEU A 88 -14.06 3.41 7.09
CA LEU A 88 -14.43 3.97 8.39
C LEU A 88 -14.51 5.50 8.38
N ALA A 89 -13.53 6.15 7.74
CA ALA A 89 -13.51 7.60 7.59
C ALA A 89 -14.69 8.10 6.72
N GLY A 90 -15.02 7.39 5.64
CA GLY A 90 -16.16 7.67 4.79
C GLY A 90 -17.50 7.47 5.52
N PHE A 91 -17.64 6.39 6.30
CA PHE A 91 -18.85 6.12 7.08
C PHE A 91 -19.06 7.15 8.19
N ALA A 92 -18.01 7.54 8.91
CA ALA A 92 -18.07 8.59 9.92
C ALA A 92 -18.46 9.95 9.31
N ALA A 93 -17.94 10.27 8.11
CA ALA A 93 -18.31 11.48 7.38
C ALA A 93 -19.78 11.45 6.90
N TYR A 94 -20.27 10.29 6.47
CA TYR A 94 -21.67 10.09 6.04
C TYR A 94 -22.63 10.26 7.22
N LYS A 95 -22.36 9.61 8.36
CA LYS A 95 -23.18 9.71 9.57
C LYS A 95 -23.24 11.13 10.14
N LYS A 96 -22.18 11.93 9.97
CA LYS A 96 -22.16 13.34 10.41
C LYS A 96 -23.01 14.26 9.51
N LYS A 97 -23.36 13.82 8.30
CA LYS A 97 -24.15 14.59 7.33
C LYS A 97 -25.65 14.27 7.39
N SER A 98 -26.02 13.08 7.89
CA SER A 98 -27.41 12.69 8.19
C SER A 98 -27.84 13.19 9.57
#